data_AF-A0A9E5E6F5-F1
#
_entry.id   AF-A0A9E5E6F5-F1
#
_cell.length_a   1.000
_cell.length_b   1.000
_cell.length_c   1.000
_cell.angle_alpha   90.00
_cell.angle_beta   90.00
_cell.angle_gamma   90.00
#
_symmetry.space_group_name_H-M   'P 1'
#
loop_
_entity.id
_entity.type
_entity.pdbx_description
1 polymer ?
#
loop_
_entity_poly.entity_id
_entity_poly.type
_entity_poly.pdbx_seq_one_letter_code
_entity_poly.pdbx_strand_id
1 'polypeptide(L)'
;MSNSDSDGPSNNEWEDRGEVAWNEFDWERYLREQDASIARYRKLYEANAESPNRIDKVAEQMGWSIEDWTEEGGEIPDSDEDDDEAEDDVDFDAEDDVYTLHKNPIFISTKAIIGGLQEKWLESASLAKLPVPVSMALLNSLHRSEDQSAQAIHALDFGDYAMAISLFKRALNLVNSTFALLNSAETATIPAVVAFREHA
;
A
#
# COMPACT_ATOMS: atom_id res chain seq x y z
N MET A 1 -53.12 1.40 -25.29
CA MET A 1 -51.89 1.51 -26.08
C MET A 1 -50.88 2.33 -25.28
N SER A 2 -49.92 1.66 -24.67
CA SER A 2 -48.57 2.19 -24.45
C SER A 2 -47.72 0.96 -24.16
N ASN A 3 -47.00 0.52 -25.19
CA ASN A 3 -46.05 -0.57 -25.11
C ASN A 3 -44.84 -0.02 -24.35
N SER A 4 -44.60 -0.52 -23.15
CA SER A 4 -43.32 -0.28 -22.47
C SER A 4 -42.38 -1.37 -22.97
N ASP A 5 -41.71 -1.11 -24.09
CA ASP A 5 -40.54 -1.89 -24.50
C ASP A 5 -39.46 -1.68 -23.45
N SER A 6 -39.51 -2.53 -22.42
CA SER A 6 -38.42 -2.74 -21.48
C SER A 6 -37.45 -3.73 -22.12
N ASP A 7 -36.81 -3.31 -23.20
CA ASP A 7 -35.57 -3.92 -23.65
C ASP A 7 -34.50 -3.57 -22.62
N GLY A 8 -34.36 -4.43 -21.61
CA GLY A 8 -33.21 -4.40 -20.73
C GLY A 8 -31.96 -4.70 -21.56
N PRO A 9 -30.84 -3.96 -21.38
CA PRO A 9 -29.57 -4.37 -21.91
C PRO A 9 -29.02 -5.45 -20.95
N SER A 10 -29.60 -6.64 -20.99
CA SER A 10 -29.04 -7.83 -20.35
C SER A 10 -28.78 -8.90 -21.40
N ASN A 11 -28.28 -8.48 -22.55
CA ASN A 11 -27.82 -9.38 -23.59
C ASN A 11 -26.31 -9.17 -23.77
N ASN A 12 -25.54 -10.09 -23.17
CA ASN A 12 -24.26 -10.55 -23.66
C ASN A 12 -22.99 -9.65 -23.60
N GLU A 13 -22.89 -8.65 -22.71
CA GLU A 13 -21.58 -7.99 -22.48
C GLU A 13 -20.64 -8.78 -21.55
N TRP A 14 -21.15 -9.81 -20.86
CA TRP A 14 -20.35 -10.68 -19.99
C TRP A 14 -19.85 -11.97 -20.67
N GLU A 15 -20.42 -12.33 -21.83
CA GLU A 15 -20.03 -13.53 -22.59
C GLU A 15 -18.91 -13.26 -23.61
N ASP A 16 -18.61 -11.99 -23.89
CA ASP A 16 -17.65 -11.56 -24.93
C ASP A 16 -16.31 -11.04 -24.33
N ARG A 17 -15.96 -11.47 -23.10
CA ARG A 17 -14.58 -11.30 -22.60
C ARG A 17 -13.75 -12.45 -23.13
N GLY A 18 -12.96 -12.17 -24.17
CA GLY A 18 -12.01 -13.08 -24.80
C GLY A 18 -11.08 -13.80 -23.82
N GLU A 19 -10.47 -14.88 -24.31
CA GLU A 19 -9.86 -16.04 -23.65
C GLU A 19 -8.80 -15.83 -22.53
N VAL A 20 -8.59 -14.65 -21.95
CA VAL A 20 -7.66 -14.47 -20.82
C VAL A 20 -8.22 -13.52 -19.76
N ALA A 21 -9.34 -13.90 -19.15
CA ALA A 21 -9.74 -13.31 -17.87
C ALA A 21 -9.19 -14.19 -16.74
N TRP A 22 -8.35 -13.61 -15.87
CA TRP A 22 -7.87 -14.28 -14.66
C TRP A 22 -9.04 -14.88 -13.87
N ASN A 23 -8.91 -16.15 -13.52
CA ASN A 23 -9.87 -16.83 -12.65
C ASN A 23 -9.60 -16.49 -11.18
N GLU A 24 -10.47 -16.94 -10.27
CA GLU A 24 -10.31 -16.68 -8.82
C GLU A 24 -8.96 -17.16 -8.25
N PHE A 25 -8.46 -18.30 -8.73
CA PHE A 25 -7.18 -18.85 -8.29
C PHE A 25 -6.00 -17.97 -8.76
N ASP A 26 -6.07 -17.45 -9.98
CA ASP A 26 -5.07 -16.50 -10.50
C ASP A 26 -5.07 -15.21 -9.67
N TRP A 27 -6.26 -14.68 -9.34
CA TRP A 27 -6.39 -13.52 -8.46
C TRP A 27 -5.87 -13.79 -7.04
N GLU A 28 -6.14 -14.95 -6.46
CA GLU A 28 -5.63 -15.30 -5.13
C GLU A 28 -4.11 -15.45 -5.14
N ARG A 29 -3.53 -16.05 -6.17
CA ARG A 29 -2.08 -16.10 -6.36
C ARG A 29 -1.50 -14.69 -6.41
N TYR A 30 -2.08 -13.83 -7.25
CA TYR A 30 -1.69 -12.44 -7.36
C TYR A 30 -1.77 -11.69 -6.01
N LEU A 31 -2.88 -11.82 -5.28
CA LEU A 31 -3.05 -11.16 -3.99
C LEU A 31 -2.01 -11.61 -2.95
N ARG A 32 -1.62 -12.89 -2.95
CA ARG A 32 -0.52 -13.37 -2.10
C ARG A 32 0.83 -12.78 -2.48
N GLU A 33 1.10 -12.63 -3.77
CA GLU A 33 2.31 -11.98 -4.26
C GLU A 33 2.31 -10.48 -3.90
N GLN A 34 1.15 -9.82 -3.92
CA GLN A 34 0.99 -8.46 -3.41
C GLN A 34 1.26 -8.36 -1.91
N ASP A 35 0.71 -9.26 -1.11
CA ASP A 35 1.00 -9.32 0.33
C ASP A 35 2.49 -9.55 0.60
N ALA A 36 3.15 -10.42 -0.19
CA ALA A 36 4.60 -10.63 -0.11
C ALA A 36 5.39 -9.36 -0.46
N SER A 37 4.95 -8.60 -1.45
CA SER A 37 5.58 -7.33 -1.85
C SER A 37 5.46 -6.26 -0.76
N ILE A 38 4.29 -6.15 -0.12
CA ILE A 38 4.05 -5.26 1.02
C ILE A 38 4.94 -5.67 2.21
N ALA A 39 5.02 -6.97 2.51
CA ALA A 39 5.87 -7.49 3.57
C ALA A 39 7.37 -7.26 3.30
N ARG A 40 7.82 -7.44 2.05
CA ARG A 40 9.19 -7.16 1.60
C ARG A 40 9.53 -5.68 1.81
N TYR A 41 8.68 -4.78 1.32
CA TYR A 41 8.87 -3.33 1.51
C TYR A 41 8.99 -3.01 3.00
N ARG A 42 8.08 -3.53 3.84
CA ARG A 42 8.11 -3.27 5.28
C ARG A 42 9.40 -3.75 5.93
N LYS A 43 9.88 -4.95 5.61
CA LYS A 43 11.14 -5.49 6.14
C LYS A 43 12.32 -4.57 5.81
N LEU A 44 12.41 -4.12 4.55
CA LEU A 44 13.45 -3.19 4.11
C LEU A 44 13.29 -1.83 4.79
N TYR A 45 12.06 -1.35 4.93
CA TYR A 45 11.75 -0.14 5.67
C TYR A 45 12.28 -0.27 7.10
N GLU A 46 11.89 -1.28 7.87
CA GLU A 46 12.39 -1.55 9.23
C GLU A 46 13.91 -1.65 9.33
N ALA A 47 14.57 -2.31 8.37
CA ALA A 47 16.04 -2.42 8.32
C ALA A 47 16.76 -1.06 8.14
N ASN A 48 16.09 -0.07 7.55
CA ASN A 48 16.63 1.26 7.27
C ASN A 48 16.18 2.34 8.29
N ALA A 49 15.74 1.97 9.50
CA ALA A 49 15.17 2.89 10.49
C ALA A 49 16.05 4.12 10.82
N GLU A 50 17.37 3.95 10.85
CA GLU A 50 18.34 5.01 11.17
C GLU A 50 18.66 5.94 9.97
N SER A 51 18.16 5.61 8.78
CA SER A 51 18.44 6.39 7.56
C SER A 51 17.48 7.57 7.44
N PRO A 52 17.95 8.83 7.28
CA PRO A 52 17.06 9.97 7.04
C PRO A 52 16.33 9.86 5.70
N ASN A 53 16.95 9.22 4.69
CA ASN A 53 16.36 8.96 3.37
C ASN A 53 15.84 7.52 3.29
N ARG A 54 15.09 7.10 4.31
CA ARG A 54 14.61 5.72 4.47
C ARG A 54 13.77 5.25 3.29
N ILE A 55 12.85 6.09 2.82
CA ILE A 55 11.92 5.77 1.73
C ILE A 55 12.70 5.56 0.42
N ASP A 56 13.59 6.49 0.08
CA ASP A 56 14.36 6.43 -1.17
C ASP A 56 15.27 5.20 -1.24
N LYS A 57 15.95 4.86 -0.14
CA LYS A 57 16.77 3.63 -0.07
C LYS A 57 15.96 2.36 -0.24
N VAL A 58 14.75 2.32 0.33
CA VAL A 58 13.88 1.15 0.16
C VAL A 58 13.38 1.07 -1.27
N ALA A 59 13.05 2.20 -1.91
CA ALA A 59 12.67 2.23 -3.31
C ALA A 59 13.79 1.69 -4.21
N GLU A 60 15.05 2.09 -3.99
CA GLU A 60 16.23 1.52 -4.68
C GLU A 60 16.34 0.01 -4.47
N GLN A 61 16.20 -0.48 -3.22
CA GLN A 61 16.24 -1.91 -2.89
C GLN A 61 15.04 -2.71 -3.44
N MET A 62 13.95 -2.03 -3.77
CA MET A 62 12.76 -2.61 -4.41
C MET A 62 12.84 -2.56 -5.94
N GLY A 63 13.88 -1.95 -6.53
CA GLY A 63 13.97 -1.74 -7.98
C GLY A 63 12.95 -0.72 -8.51
N TRP A 64 12.63 0.30 -7.70
CA TRP A 64 11.72 1.38 -8.08
C TRP A 64 12.48 2.67 -8.39
N SER A 65 13.67 2.56 -8.97
CA SER A 65 14.48 3.73 -9.26
C SER A 65 13.80 4.57 -10.34
N ILE A 66 13.91 5.90 -10.28
CA ILE A 66 13.25 6.80 -11.26
C ILE A 66 13.69 6.49 -12.70
N GLU A 67 14.91 5.98 -12.87
CA GLU A 67 15.49 5.59 -14.16
C GLU A 67 14.68 4.45 -14.81
N ASP A 68 14.13 3.52 -14.01
CA ASP A 68 13.29 2.41 -14.48
C ASP A 68 11.89 2.85 -14.95
N TRP A 69 11.43 4.04 -14.54
CA TRP A 69 10.06 4.53 -14.80
C TRP A 69 10.00 5.67 -15.83
N THR A 70 11.13 6.30 -16.15
CA THR A 70 11.21 7.33 -17.19
C THR A 70 11.59 6.69 -18.53
N GLU A 71 10.83 7.01 -19.58
CA GLU A 71 10.95 6.52 -20.97
C GLU A 71 12.34 6.76 -21.64
N GLU A 72 13.31 7.32 -20.92
CA GLU A 72 14.69 7.57 -21.35
C GLU A 72 15.71 6.58 -20.71
N GLY A 73 15.24 5.62 -19.88
CA GLY A 73 16.05 4.59 -19.22
C GLY A 73 15.79 3.15 -19.69
N GLY A 74 15.05 2.97 -20.79
CA GLY A 74 14.78 1.66 -21.39
C GLY A 74 15.95 1.12 -22.20
N GLU A 75 17.12 0.90 -21.58
CA GLU A 75 18.05 -0.12 -22.08
C GLU A 75 17.84 -1.37 -21.23
N ILE A 76 17.15 -2.35 -21.82
CA ILE A 76 17.12 -3.72 -21.37
C ILE A 76 18.58 -4.14 -21.16
N PRO A 77 19.00 -4.59 -19.97
CA PRO A 77 20.34 -5.13 -19.83
C PRO A 77 20.40 -6.41 -20.68
N ASP A 78 21.10 -6.35 -21.82
CA ASP A 78 21.54 -7.53 -22.56
C ASP A 78 22.46 -8.32 -21.62
N SER A 79 21.91 -9.26 -20.86
CA SER A 79 22.67 -10.20 -20.05
C SER A 79 22.94 -11.47 -20.84
N ASP A 80 23.88 -11.38 -21.79
CA ASP A 80 24.68 -12.53 -22.21
C ASP A 80 25.87 -12.63 -21.24
N GLU A 81 25.85 -13.57 -20.29
CA GLU A 81 27.01 -14.36 -19.82
C GLU A 81 26.59 -15.35 -18.70
N ASP A 82 26.77 -16.64 -18.99
CA ASP A 82 26.63 -17.80 -18.08
C ASP A 82 27.54 -17.72 -16.84
N ASP A 83 27.02 -17.94 -15.62
CA ASP A 83 27.56 -18.89 -14.61
C ASP A 83 26.70 -18.96 -13.32
N ASP A 84 26.06 -20.12 -13.12
CA ASP A 84 25.78 -20.91 -11.90
C ASP A 84 25.43 -20.28 -10.51
N GLU A 85 24.27 -20.76 -10.01
CA GLU A 85 23.83 -20.93 -8.60
C GLU A 85 23.36 -19.71 -7.77
N ALA A 86 22.09 -19.31 -7.96
CA ALA A 86 21.14 -19.05 -6.85
C ALA A 86 19.68 -19.04 -7.38
N GLU A 87 18.86 -19.98 -6.92
CA GLU A 87 17.40 -19.92 -7.05
C GLU A 87 16.86 -18.71 -6.26
N ASP A 88 16.55 -17.62 -6.96
CA ASP A 88 15.55 -16.62 -6.59
C ASP A 88 14.97 -16.07 -7.90
N ASP A 89 14.13 -16.89 -8.52
CA ASP A 89 13.41 -16.58 -9.75
C ASP A 89 12.29 -15.58 -9.42
N VAL A 90 12.65 -14.30 -9.43
CA VAL A 90 11.72 -13.19 -9.67
C VAL A 90 12.08 -12.55 -10.99
N ASP A 91 12.09 -13.37 -12.04
CA ASP A 91 12.04 -12.90 -13.41
C ASP A 91 10.63 -12.31 -13.63
N PHE A 92 10.56 -10.98 -13.68
CA PHE A 92 9.33 -10.25 -13.91
C PHE A 92 9.09 -10.29 -15.42
N ASP A 93 8.24 -11.22 -15.85
CA ASP A 93 7.73 -11.30 -17.23
C ASP A 93 7.00 -9.98 -17.56
N ALA A 94 7.76 -8.98 -17.98
CA ALA A 94 7.33 -7.59 -18.10
C ALA A 94 6.48 -7.32 -19.35
N GLU A 95 6.23 -8.32 -20.18
CA GLU A 95 5.58 -8.12 -21.48
C GLU A 95 4.07 -8.37 -21.51
N ASP A 96 3.44 -9.00 -20.50
CA ASP A 96 1.98 -9.33 -20.58
C ASP A 96 1.17 -9.18 -19.28
N ASP A 97 1.71 -8.49 -18.27
CA ASP A 97 1.13 -8.50 -16.94
C ASP A 97 0.21 -7.27 -16.70
N VAL A 98 -1.10 -7.53 -16.56
CA VAL A 98 -2.13 -6.49 -16.36
C VAL A 98 -1.73 -5.52 -15.25
N TYR A 99 -1.61 -4.23 -15.58
CA TYR A 99 -1.38 -3.22 -14.55
C TYR A 99 -2.58 -3.19 -13.58
N THR A 100 -2.27 -3.28 -12.30
CA THR A 100 -3.26 -3.02 -11.25
C THR A 100 -2.69 -2.02 -10.25
N LEU A 101 -3.58 -1.27 -9.60
CA LEU A 101 -3.19 -0.30 -8.58
C LEU A 101 -2.31 -0.90 -7.48
N HIS A 102 -2.46 -2.19 -7.18
CA HIS A 102 -1.70 -2.83 -6.10
C HIS A 102 -0.19 -2.87 -6.42
N LYS A 103 0.20 -2.88 -7.70
CA LYS A 103 1.60 -2.77 -8.15
C LYS A 103 2.18 -1.36 -7.97
N ASN A 104 1.35 -0.36 -7.71
CA ASN A 104 1.82 1.02 -7.56
C ASN A 104 2.74 1.13 -6.31
N PRO A 105 3.98 1.62 -6.46
CA PRO A 105 4.92 1.81 -5.35
C PRO A 105 4.34 2.60 -4.17
N ILE A 106 3.51 3.61 -4.45
CA ILE A 106 2.87 4.45 -3.43
C ILE A 106 1.81 3.65 -2.67
N PHE A 107 1.09 2.76 -3.34
CA PHE A 107 0.12 1.86 -2.71
C PHE A 107 0.83 0.90 -1.75
N ILE A 108 1.85 0.19 -2.25
CA ILE A 108 2.61 -0.79 -1.47
C ILE A 108 3.27 -0.15 -0.25
N SER A 109 3.96 0.98 -0.44
CA SER A 109 4.63 1.71 0.65
C SER A 109 3.64 2.23 1.69
N THR A 110 2.51 2.79 1.27
CA THR A 110 1.46 3.27 2.19
C THR A 110 0.89 2.14 3.03
N LYS A 111 0.53 1.02 2.41
CA LYS A 111 0.01 -0.19 3.08
C LYS A 111 1.03 -0.75 4.07
N ALA A 112 2.29 -0.86 3.65
CA ALA A 112 3.37 -1.38 4.48
C ALA A 112 3.64 -0.51 5.72
N ILE A 113 3.75 0.81 5.55
CA ILE A 113 4.08 1.74 6.64
C ILE A 113 2.92 1.82 7.64
N ILE A 114 1.70 2.08 7.18
CA ILE A 114 0.56 2.23 8.09
C ILE A 114 0.19 0.89 8.73
N GLY A 115 0.25 -0.21 7.98
CA GLY A 115 0.06 -1.56 8.53
C GLY A 115 1.08 -1.90 9.61
N GLY A 116 2.36 -1.55 9.41
CA GLY A 116 3.40 -1.71 10.42
C GLY A 116 3.14 -0.91 11.69
N LEU A 117 2.66 0.34 11.56
CA LEU A 117 2.24 1.15 12.71
C LEU A 117 1.04 0.53 13.45
N GLN A 118 0.06 0.00 12.72
CA GLN A 118 -1.10 -0.66 13.33
C GLN A 118 -0.69 -1.91 14.11
N GLU A 119 0.17 -2.75 13.55
CA GLU A 119 0.66 -3.94 14.24
C GLU A 119 1.45 -3.60 15.50
N LYS A 120 2.37 -2.63 15.41
CA LYS A 120 3.17 -2.18 16.56
C LYS A 120 2.32 -1.54 17.64
N TRP A 121 1.25 -0.85 17.25
CA TRP A 121 0.25 -0.36 18.19
C TRP A 121 -0.46 -1.52 18.89
N LEU A 122 -0.93 -2.53 18.14
CA LEU A 122 -1.61 -3.70 18.69
C LEU A 122 -0.70 -4.50 19.64
N GLU A 123 0.57 -4.70 19.29
CA GLU A 123 1.58 -5.31 20.16
C GLU A 123 1.71 -4.53 21.48
N SER A 124 1.93 -3.21 21.40
CA SER A 124 2.08 -2.34 22.58
C SER A 124 0.82 -2.31 23.44
N ALA A 125 -0.35 -2.26 22.81
CA ALA A 125 -1.64 -2.24 23.47
C ALA A 125 -1.99 -3.56 24.15
N SER A 126 -1.57 -4.69 23.58
CA SER A 126 -1.83 -6.02 24.16
C SER A 126 -1.11 -6.24 25.49
N LEU A 127 0.01 -5.57 25.70
CA LEU A 127 0.86 -5.70 26.89
C LEU A 127 0.40 -4.79 28.05
N ALA A 128 -0.59 -3.90 27.84
CA ALA A 128 -0.97 -2.90 28.82
C ALA A 128 -2.49 -2.75 29.00
N LYS A 129 -2.91 -2.36 30.22
CA LYS A 129 -4.29 -1.90 30.47
C LYS A 129 -4.43 -0.46 30.03
N LEU A 130 -4.89 -0.26 28.79
CA LEU A 130 -5.10 1.05 28.21
C LEU A 130 -6.53 1.56 28.42
N PRO A 131 -6.73 2.89 28.58
CA PRO A 131 -8.05 3.49 28.45
C PRO A 131 -8.63 3.23 27.06
N VAL A 132 -9.80 2.60 27.02
CA VAL A 132 -10.52 2.28 25.76
C VAL A 132 -10.64 3.48 24.81
N PRO A 133 -10.96 4.71 25.27
CA PRO A 133 -11.06 5.85 24.37
C PRO A 133 -9.76 6.17 23.63
N VAL A 134 -8.61 6.07 24.31
CA VAL A 134 -7.30 6.33 23.71
C VAL A 134 -6.97 5.25 22.69
N SER A 135 -7.20 3.98 23.02
CA SER A 135 -6.90 2.88 22.11
C SER A 135 -7.76 2.90 20.85
N MET A 136 -9.06 3.17 21.02
CA MET A 136 -9.98 3.28 19.89
C MET A 136 -9.68 4.52 19.04
N ALA A 137 -9.34 5.65 19.66
CA ALA A 137 -9.00 6.87 18.93
C ALA A 137 -7.75 6.67 18.06
N LEU A 138 -6.70 6.06 18.61
CA LEU A 138 -5.46 5.81 17.87
C LEU A 138 -5.70 4.83 16.72
N LEU A 139 -6.31 3.68 16.99
CA LEU A 139 -6.60 2.66 15.96
C LEU A 139 -7.49 3.22 14.84
N ASN A 140 -8.55 3.94 15.21
CA ASN A 140 -9.45 4.57 14.24
C ASN A 140 -8.73 5.64 13.41
N SER A 141 -7.83 6.42 14.01
CA SER A 141 -7.06 7.43 13.27
C SER A 141 -6.13 6.80 12.23
N LEU A 142 -5.41 5.72 12.60
CA LEU A 142 -4.52 4.98 11.71
C LEU A 142 -5.32 4.34 10.56
N HIS A 143 -6.38 3.60 10.87
CA HIS A 143 -7.24 2.98 9.86
C HIS A 143 -7.83 3.99 8.89
N ARG A 144 -8.37 5.12 9.39
CA ARG A 144 -8.93 6.16 8.52
C ARG A 144 -7.86 6.85 7.68
N SER A 145 -6.64 7.00 8.19
CA SER A 145 -5.54 7.58 7.41
C SER A 145 -5.14 6.66 6.24
N GLU A 146 -5.14 5.35 6.47
CA GLU A 146 -4.89 4.34 5.45
C GLU A 146 -5.96 4.37 4.36
N ASP A 147 -7.24 4.31 4.76
CA ASP A 147 -8.39 4.34 3.86
C ASP A 147 -8.40 5.59 2.97
N GLN A 148 -8.18 6.78 3.56
CA GLN A 148 -8.13 8.02 2.79
C GLN A 148 -6.92 8.08 1.85
N SER A 149 -5.78 7.50 2.23
CA SER A 149 -4.59 7.45 1.37
C SER A 149 -4.80 6.48 0.21
N ALA A 150 -5.37 5.29 0.46
CA ALA A 150 -5.70 4.33 -0.59
C ALA A 150 -6.69 4.92 -1.61
N GLN A 151 -7.77 5.56 -1.15
CA GLN A 151 -8.71 6.26 -2.03
C GLN A 151 -8.04 7.39 -2.82
N ALA A 152 -7.08 8.10 -2.23
CA ALA A 152 -6.34 9.14 -2.93
C ALA A 152 -5.48 8.57 -4.07
N ILE A 153 -4.86 7.41 -3.84
CA ILE A 153 -4.06 6.70 -4.83
C ILE A 153 -4.95 6.18 -5.99
N HIS A 154 -6.13 5.65 -5.68
CA HIS A 154 -7.15 5.35 -6.71
C HIS A 154 -7.52 6.60 -7.52
N ALA A 155 -7.79 7.73 -6.85
CA ALA A 155 -8.13 8.97 -7.54
C ALA A 155 -7.01 9.48 -8.45
N LEU A 156 -5.75 9.29 -8.07
CA LEU A 156 -4.59 9.59 -8.93
C LEU A 156 -4.58 8.70 -10.18
N ASP A 157 -4.81 7.40 -10.02
CA ASP A 157 -4.81 6.42 -11.11
C ASP A 157 -5.91 6.71 -12.15
N PHE A 158 -7.06 7.22 -11.70
CA PHE A 158 -8.15 7.69 -12.57
C PHE A 158 -7.96 9.11 -13.13
N GLY A 159 -6.89 9.83 -12.76
CA GLY A 159 -6.62 11.20 -13.23
C GLY A 159 -7.41 12.31 -12.51
N ASP A 160 -8.12 11.98 -11.42
CA ASP A 160 -8.90 12.93 -10.62
C ASP A 160 -8.02 13.65 -9.57
N TYR A 161 -7.07 14.46 -10.05
CA TYR A 161 -6.06 15.10 -9.19
C TYR A 161 -6.65 15.95 -8.06
N ALA A 162 -7.75 16.67 -8.29
CA ALA A 162 -8.38 17.49 -7.25
C ALA A 162 -8.95 16.66 -6.10
N MET A 163 -9.53 15.48 -6.42
CA MET A 163 -10.01 14.53 -5.44
C MET A 163 -8.85 13.89 -4.69
N ALA A 164 -7.81 13.44 -5.41
CA ALA A 164 -6.60 12.88 -4.81
C ALA A 164 -5.96 13.83 -3.80
N ILE A 165 -5.73 15.10 -4.18
CA ILE A 165 -5.16 16.12 -3.29
C ILE A 165 -6.05 16.33 -2.05
N SER A 166 -7.37 16.36 -2.24
CA SER A 166 -8.31 16.54 -1.12
C SER A 166 -8.26 15.36 -0.15
N LEU A 167 -8.17 14.14 -0.66
CA LEU A 167 -8.07 12.91 0.15
C LEU A 167 -6.73 12.83 0.88
N PHE A 168 -5.60 13.13 0.22
CA PHE A 168 -4.29 13.18 0.90
C PHE A 168 -4.24 14.23 2.00
N LYS A 169 -4.83 15.42 1.78
CA LYS A 169 -4.94 16.43 2.85
C LYS A 169 -5.74 15.93 4.05
N ARG A 170 -6.81 15.17 3.80
CA ARG A 170 -7.61 14.53 4.87
C ARG A 170 -6.81 13.47 5.61
N ALA A 171 -6.07 12.61 4.88
CA ALA A 171 -5.18 11.62 5.47
C ALA A 171 -4.10 12.27 6.34
N LEU A 172 -3.44 13.32 5.83
CA LEU A 172 -2.42 14.08 6.57
C LEU A 172 -2.99 14.71 7.85
N ASN A 173 -4.20 15.27 7.79
CA ASN A 173 -4.86 15.82 8.97
C ASN A 173 -5.13 14.74 10.03
N LEU A 174 -5.47 13.51 9.62
CA LEU A 174 -5.64 12.38 10.53
C LEU A 174 -4.31 11.99 11.17
N VAL A 175 -3.23 11.87 10.40
CA VAL A 175 -1.88 11.58 10.90
C VAL A 175 -1.42 12.65 11.89
N ASN A 176 -1.61 13.93 11.58
CA ASN A 176 -1.31 15.02 12.50
C ASN A 176 -2.12 14.94 13.80
N SER A 177 -3.39 14.52 13.71
CA SER A 177 -4.23 14.30 14.88
C SER A 177 -3.74 13.11 15.70
N THR A 178 -3.25 12.04 15.07
CA THR A 178 -2.59 10.90 15.71
C THR A 178 -1.36 11.36 16.49
N PHE A 179 -0.47 12.15 15.87
CA PHE A 179 0.71 12.70 16.55
C PHE A 179 0.34 13.64 17.71
N ALA A 180 -0.70 14.46 17.55
CA ALA A 180 -1.20 15.29 18.64
C ALA A 180 -1.72 14.45 19.83
N LEU A 181 -2.43 13.35 19.55
CA LEU A 181 -2.91 12.43 20.58
C LEU A 181 -1.73 11.70 21.27
N LEU A 182 -0.71 11.26 20.53
CA LEU A 182 0.48 10.62 21.09
C LEU A 182 1.31 11.55 21.98
N ASN A 183 1.27 12.86 21.71
CA ASN A 183 2.02 13.87 22.45
C ASN A 183 1.19 14.59 23.53
N SER A 184 -0.06 14.18 23.75
CA SER A 184 -0.91 14.79 24.78
C SER A 184 -0.42 14.48 26.20
N ALA A 185 -0.66 15.38 27.15
CA ALA A 185 -0.25 15.15 28.54
C ALA A 185 -0.92 13.92 29.17
N GLU A 186 -2.13 13.58 28.73
CA GLU A 186 -2.89 12.43 29.21
C GLU A 186 -2.26 11.09 28.78
N THR A 187 -1.74 11.04 27.55
CA THR A 187 -1.14 9.83 26.97
C THR A 187 0.36 9.70 27.25
N ALA A 188 1.04 10.81 27.51
CA ALA A 188 2.48 10.83 27.82
C ALA A 188 2.88 10.05 29.08
N THR A 189 1.92 9.76 29.97
CA THR A 189 2.15 8.98 31.20
C THR A 189 1.89 7.48 31.03
N ILE A 190 1.34 7.06 29.87
CA ILE A 190 0.92 5.69 29.62
C ILE A 190 2.09 4.92 28.97
N PRO A 191 2.68 3.89 29.64
CA PRO A 191 3.90 3.23 29.16
C PRO A 191 3.78 2.63 27.76
N ALA A 192 2.65 2.01 27.42
CA ALA A 192 2.43 1.44 26.09
C ALA A 192 2.34 2.51 24.99
N VAL A 193 1.81 3.71 25.30
CA VAL A 193 1.78 4.81 24.33
C VAL A 193 3.17 5.41 24.16
N VAL A 194 3.96 5.50 25.24
CA VAL A 194 5.36 5.93 25.18
C VAL A 194 6.19 4.97 24.34
N ALA A 195 6.09 3.67 24.58
CA ALA A 195 6.79 2.64 23.81
C ALA A 195 6.42 2.69 22.33
N PHE A 196 5.12 2.85 22.01
CA PHE A 196 4.67 3.02 20.64
C PHE A 196 5.24 4.28 19.98
N ARG A 197 5.27 5.40 20.72
CA ARG A 197 5.82 6.69 20.24
C ARG A 197 7.32 6.62 19.96
N GLU A 198 8.09 5.85 20.73
CA GLU A 198 9.53 5.68 20.47
C GLU A 198 9.81 4.88 19.20
N HIS A 199 8.85 4.07 18.75
CA HIS A 199 8.93 3.33 17.51
C HIS A 199 8.40 4.11 16.28
N ALA A 200 7.31 4.86 16.45
CA ALA A 200 6.59 5.56 15.38
C ALA A 200 7.32 6.83 14.90
#